data_AF-A0A1U7XJW3-F1
#
_entry.id   AF-A0A1U7XJW3-F1
#
_cell.length_a   1.000
_cell.length_b   1.000
_cell.length_c   1.000
_cell.angle_alpha   90.00
_cell.angle_beta   90.00
_cell.angle_gamma   90.00
#
_symmetry.space_group_name_H-M   'P 1'
#
loop_
_entity.id
_entity.type
_entity.pdbx_description
1 polymer ?
#
loop_
_entity_poly.entity_id
_entity_poly.type
_entity_poly.pdbx_seq_one_letter_code
_entity_poly.pdbx_strand_id
1 'polypeptide(L)'
;MENANGSVPDIPIQELKEKKNADSVENFSQRVDEMVGKVDQLEQRLNDVEHFYSNTSKKQSNTPRGSSILKDKEKQISSFKRRQQDASRREAAGARRMQELVRQFGTILRQITQHKWAEPFMEPVDVEGLGLHDYFEVIEKPMDFSTIKRKMEAKDGSGYKHVREICADVRLIFKNAMKYNEERHDVHVMAKTLLGKFEEKWLQLLPKVDEEEKRRKEEEAEVQQDMQLAQEAAHAKMAKDLSIELDEVDMQLEELREMVLQKCRKMSTEDKKKLGNGLTRLSPEDLNKALLIVAQSDPTFQPTATEVELDMNAQSESTLWKLKFFVQDVLHAQGKSPASIVPNTINNNNILNNNNNKRRREICDALAKSSQKRSKKPS
;
A
#
# COMPACT_ATOMS: atom_id res chain seq x y z
N MET A 1 -42.34 71.54 9.29
CA MET A 1 -41.13 71.05 8.60
C MET A 1 -40.40 70.18 9.60
N GLU A 2 -40.22 68.88 9.47
CA GLU A 2 -40.69 67.86 8.54
C GLU A 2 -40.46 66.55 9.31
N ASN A 3 -41.48 65.71 9.42
CA ASN A 3 -41.41 64.43 10.10
C ASN A 3 -40.61 63.45 9.21
N ALA A 4 -39.43 63.02 9.64
CA ALA A 4 -38.74 61.88 9.04
C ALA A 4 -38.97 60.63 9.90
N ASN A 5 -40.10 59.98 9.63
CA ASN A 5 -40.49 58.68 10.16
C ASN A 5 -39.66 57.60 9.45
N GLY A 6 -38.51 57.23 10.02
CA GLY A 6 -37.70 56.10 9.54
C GLY A 6 -38.27 54.79 10.05
N SER A 7 -39.10 54.13 9.23
CA SER A 7 -39.52 52.75 9.47
C SER A 7 -38.29 51.84 9.53
N VAL A 8 -37.98 51.34 10.71
CA VAL A 8 -37.19 50.11 10.86
C VAL A 8 -38.08 48.98 10.34
N PRO A 9 -37.68 48.22 9.30
CA PRO A 9 -38.46 47.06 8.89
C PRO A 9 -38.41 46.06 10.04
N ASP A 10 -39.57 45.87 10.67
CA ASP A 10 -39.81 44.87 11.70
C ASP A 10 -39.72 43.50 11.02
N ILE A 11 -38.50 42.94 10.97
CA ILE A 11 -38.29 41.59 10.42
C ILE A 11 -39.08 40.65 11.32
N PRO A 12 -40.12 39.96 10.82
CA PRO A 12 -40.93 39.08 11.64
C PRO A 12 -40.03 38.10 12.39
N ILE A 13 -40.23 37.95 13.70
CA ILE A 13 -39.49 37.02 14.58
C ILE A 13 -39.46 35.58 13.99
N GLN A 14 -40.43 35.26 13.14
CA GLN A 14 -40.53 34.05 12.34
C GLN A 14 -39.39 33.92 11.30
N GLU A 15 -39.11 34.96 10.50
CA GLU A 15 -38.05 34.98 9.49
C GLU A 15 -36.66 34.88 10.14
N LEU A 16 -36.45 35.51 11.29
CA LEU A 16 -35.19 35.39 12.05
C LEU A 16 -34.97 33.99 12.63
N LYS A 17 -36.04 33.29 13.04
CA LYS A 17 -36.00 31.89 13.46
C LYS A 17 -35.75 30.93 12.30
N GLU A 18 -36.38 31.19 11.15
CA GLU A 18 -36.19 30.41 9.92
C GLU A 18 -34.78 30.57 9.36
N LYS A 19 -34.22 31.78 9.37
CA LYS A 19 -32.84 32.05 8.95
C LYS A 19 -31.81 31.39 9.88
N LYS A 20 -31.98 31.48 11.21
CA LYS A 20 -31.14 30.75 12.18
C LYS A 20 -31.24 29.23 12.06
N ASN A 21 -32.42 28.71 11.71
CA ASN A 21 -32.58 27.28 11.47
C ASN A 21 -31.93 26.85 10.15
N ALA A 22 -32.05 27.65 9.08
CA ALA A 22 -31.39 27.39 7.80
C ALA A 22 -29.86 27.38 7.96
N ASP A 23 -29.28 28.40 8.60
CA ASP A 23 -27.84 28.49 8.89
C ASP A 23 -27.36 27.30 9.75
N SER A 24 -28.20 26.82 10.69
CA SER A 24 -27.88 25.67 11.54
C SER A 24 -27.96 24.33 10.79
N VAL A 25 -28.83 24.21 9.80
CA VAL A 25 -28.99 23.00 8.97
C VAL A 25 -27.87 22.94 7.94
N GLU A 26 -27.47 24.06 7.37
CA GLU A 26 -26.35 24.15 6.43
C GLU A 26 -25.02 23.81 7.10
N ASN A 27 -24.79 24.28 8.33
CA ASN A 27 -23.62 23.90 9.15
C ASN A 27 -23.59 22.39 9.46
N PHE A 28 -24.76 21.80 9.72
CA PHE A 28 -24.88 20.36 9.95
C PHE A 28 -24.58 19.55 8.68
N SER A 29 -25.14 19.97 7.54
CA SER A 29 -24.86 19.35 6.24
C SER A 29 -23.37 19.35 5.94
N GLN A 30 -22.70 20.49 6.15
CA GLN A 30 -21.26 20.60 5.92
C GLN A 30 -20.44 19.65 6.81
N ARG A 31 -20.78 19.53 8.10
CA ARG A 31 -20.13 18.58 9.03
C ARG A 31 -20.35 17.12 8.61
N VAL A 32 -21.52 16.79 8.06
CA VAL A 32 -21.80 15.45 7.51
C VAL A 32 -20.99 15.19 6.24
N ASP A 33 -20.92 16.15 5.32
CA ASP A 33 -20.14 16.03 4.09
C ASP A 33 -18.63 15.86 4.38
N GLU A 34 -18.10 16.58 5.38
CA GLU A 34 -16.73 16.41 5.86
C GLU A 34 -16.48 14.99 6.39
N MET A 35 -17.42 14.41 7.16
CA MET A 35 -17.29 13.04 7.64
C MET A 35 -17.35 12.02 6.51
N VAL A 36 -18.22 12.20 5.52
CA VAL A 36 -18.28 11.32 4.35
C VAL A 36 -16.93 11.32 3.63
N GLY A 37 -16.34 12.51 3.43
CA GLY A 37 -15.01 12.63 2.84
C GLY A 37 -13.92 11.92 3.67
N LYS A 38 -13.97 12.02 5.00
CA LYS A 38 -13.04 11.27 5.88
C LYS A 38 -13.23 9.76 5.78
N VAL A 39 -14.47 9.27 5.77
CA VAL A 39 -14.76 7.84 5.65
C VAL A 39 -14.27 7.27 4.32
N ASP A 40 -14.49 7.99 3.23
CA ASP A 40 -14.00 7.57 1.90
C ASP A 40 -12.46 7.51 1.87
N GLN A 41 -11.76 8.46 2.52
CA GLN A 41 -10.29 8.43 2.67
C GLN A 41 -9.80 7.25 3.52
N LEU A 42 -10.50 6.95 4.63
CA LEU A 42 -10.19 5.81 5.48
C LEU A 42 -10.38 4.48 4.74
N GLU A 43 -11.44 4.37 3.94
CA GLU A 43 -11.71 3.20 3.10
C GLU A 43 -10.59 2.97 2.08
N GLN A 44 -10.13 4.02 1.40
CA GLN A 44 -9.02 3.91 0.45
C GLN A 44 -7.73 3.42 1.12
N ARG A 45 -7.36 4.01 2.25
CA ARG A 45 -6.16 3.62 3.01
C ARG A 45 -6.29 2.21 3.62
N LEU A 46 -7.49 1.78 3.99
CA LEU A 46 -7.74 0.43 4.47
C LEU A 46 -7.52 -0.61 3.36
N ASN A 47 -7.98 -0.32 2.14
CA ASN A 47 -7.76 -1.17 0.97
C ASN A 47 -6.27 -1.33 0.67
N ASP A 48 -5.46 -0.27 0.83
CA ASP A 48 -4.00 -0.36 0.67
C ASP A 48 -3.36 -1.33 1.66
N VAL A 49 -3.76 -1.26 2.94
CA VAL A 49 -3.31 -2.18 3.99
C VAL A 49 -3.76 -3.62 3.71
N GLU A 50 -5.00 -3.82 3.31
CA GLU A 50 -5.55 -5.14 2.98
C GLU A 50 -4.82 -5.77 1.78
N HIS A 51 -4.56 -4.99 0.74
CA HIS A 51 -3.83 -5.43 -0.44
C HIS A 51 -2.40 -5.86 -0.08
N PHE A 52 -1.72 -5.11 0.80
CA PHE A 52 -0.39 -5.47 1.30
C PHE A 52 -0.38 -6.85 1.98
N TYR A 53 -1.29 -7.10 2.93
CA TYR A 53 -1.33 -8.38 3.64
C TYR A 53 -1.82 -9.54 2.79
N SER A 54 -2.72 -9.29 1.83
CA SER A 54 -3.20 -10.30 0.89
C SER A 54 -2.10 -10.79 -0.05
N ASN A 55 -1.25 -9.89 -0.53
CA ASN A 55 -0.12 -10.24 -1.39
C ASN A 55 1.04 -10.88 -0.61
N THR A 56 1.27 -10.44 0.63
CA THR A 56 2.32 -11.00 1.49
C THR A 56 1.97 -12.42 1.95
N SER A 57 0.69 -12.69 2.26
CA SER A 57 0.22 -14.03 2.67
C SER A 57 0.34 -15.08 1.57
N LYS A 58 0.26 -14.69 0.29
CA LYS A 58 0.46 -15.61 -0.85
C LYS A 58 1.94 -16.01 -1.05
N LYS A 59 2.90 -15.24 -0.51
CA LYS A 59 4.34 -15.52 -0.62
C LYS A 59 4.91 -16.34 0.56
N GLN A 60 4.24 -16.39 1.71
CA GLN A 60 4.73 -17.00 2.96
C GLN A 60 4.21 -18.43 3.25
N SER A 61 3.99 -19.28 2.24
CA SER A 61 3.49 -20.65 2.52
C SER A 61 4.52 -21.60 3.15
N ASN A 62 5.73 -21.15 3.50
CA ASN A 62 6.74 -21.98 4.18
C ASN A 62 7.59 -21.13 5.15
N THR A 63 7.14 -20.94 6.41
CA THR A 63 7.98 -20.89 7.63
C THR A 63 7.12 -20.59 8.89
N PRO A 64 7.47 -21.09 10.09
CA PRO A 64 6.65 -20.94 11.28
C PRO A 64 6.84 -19.56 11.95
N ARG A 65 5.71 -18.96 12.34
CA ARG A 65 5.60 -17.67 13.04
C ARG A 65 6.24 -17.70 14.44
N GLY A 66 7.20 -16.80 14.67
CA GLY A 66 7.65 -16.40 15.99
C GLY A 66 7.00 -15.08 16.40
N SER A 67 6.15 -15.11 17.41
CA SER A 67 5.56 -13.95 18.06
C SER A 67 6.58 -13.26 18.97
N SER A 68 6.82 -11.98 18.74
CA SER A 68 6.86 -10.92 19.78
C SER A 68 7.56 -9.69 19.21
N ILE A 69 7.02 -8.51 19.52
CA ILE A 69 7.71 -7.29 19.96
C ILE A 69 6.72 -6.13 19.79
N LEU A 70 5.90 -5.96 20.82
CA LEU A 70 5.34 -4.66 21.20
C LEU A 70 6.24 -4.10 22.29
N LYS A 71 7.12 -3.16 21.93
CA LYS A 71 7.69 -2.08 22.77
C LYS A 71 8.87 -1.44 22.03
N ASP A 72 8.66 -0.25 21.47
CA ASP A 72 9.23 1.00 21.97
C ASP A 72 8.97 2.12 20.95
N LYS A 73 8.15 3.11 21.33
CA LYS A 73 7.84 4.29 20.53
C LYS A 73 8.67 5.46 21.08
N GLU A 74 9.77 5.81 20.40
CA GLU A 74 10.35 7.18 20.35
C GLU A 74 11.64 7.36 19.53
N LYS A 75 12.15 6.35 18.80
CA LYS A 75 13.42 6.46 18.02
C LYS A 75 13.28 6.51 16.49
N GLN A 76 12.09 6.75 15.93
CA GLN A 76 11.88 6.52 14.50
C GLN A 76 12.59 7.51 13.55
N ILE A 77 12.78 8.79 13.92
CA ILE A 77 13.46 9.76 13.04
C ILE A 77 14.99 9.61 13.08
N SER A 78 15.58 9.27 14.23
CA SER A 78 17.01 8.95 14.31
C SER A 78 17.36 7.62 13.64
N SER A 79 16.39 6.70 13.55
CA SER A 79 16.59 5.37 12.97
C SER A 79 16.74 5.37 11.44
N PHE A 80 16.08 6.28 10.71
CA PHE A 80 16.20 6.33 9.25
C PHE A 80 17.57 6.85 8.80
N LYS A 81 18.06 7.94 9.41
CA LYS A 81 19.38 8.51 9.14
C LYS A 81 20.51 7.55 9.53
N ARG A 82 20.32 6.78 10.61
CA ARG A 82 21.26 5.73 11.06
C ARG A 82 21.30 4.54 10.10
N ARG A 83 20.13 4.04 9.65
CA ARG A 83 20.04 2.94 8.67
C ARG A 83 20.65 3.30 7.32
N GLN A 84 20.44 4.52 6.84
CA GLN A 84 21.03 4.99 5.58
C GLN A 84 22.56 5.10 5.68
N GLN A 85 23.07 5.60 6.81
CA GLN A 85 24.51 5.68 7.07
C GLN A 85 25.16 4.30 7.20
N ASP A 86 24.46 3.33 7.81
CA ASP A 86 24.95 1.95 7.93
C ASP A 86 24.98 1.23 6.57
N ALA A 87 23.99 1.48 5.69
CA ALA A 87 23.98 0.95 4.32
C ALA A 87 25.18 1.48 3.50
N SER A 88 25.42 2.79 3.51
CA SER A 88 26.58 3.38 2.81
C SER A 88 27.92 2.88 3.37
N ARG A 89 28.01 2.61 4.68
CA ARG A 89 29.20 2.01 5.29
C ARG A 89 29.45 0.59 4.82
N ARG A 90 28.40 -0.23 4.74
CA ARG A 90 28.47 -1.61 4.23
C ARG A 90 28.90 -1.63 2.76
N GLU A 91 28.30 -0.78 1.93
CA GLU A 91 28.67 -0.63 0.52
C GLU A 91 30.15 -0.21 0.36
N ALA A 92 30.59 0.81 1.11
CA ALA A 92 31.98 1.24 1.08
C ALA A 92 32.95 0.15 1.54
N ALA A 93 32.58 -0.66 2.54
CA ALA A 93 33.37 -1.81 2.96
C ALA A 93 33.47 -2.87 1.85
N GLY A 94 32.35 -3.18 1.17
CA GLY A 94 32.30 -4.07 0.01
C GLY A 94 33.21 -3.59 -1.12
N ALA A 95 33.14 -2.31 -1.46
CA ALA A 95 34.00 -1.70 -2.47
C ALA A 95 35.49 -1.84 -2.12
N ARG A 96 35.87 -1.58 -0.87
CA ARG A 96 37.28 -1.72 -0.42
C ARG A 96 37.79 -3.16 -0.54
N ARG A 97 36.97 -4.14 -0.19
CA ARG A 97 37.34 -5.57 -0.27
C ARG A 97 37.46 -6.03 -1.72
N MET A 98 36.56 -5.59 -2.59
CA MET A 98 36.66 -5.83 -4.03
C MET A 98 37.94 -5.21 -4.60
N GLN A 99 38.26 -3.96 -4.24
CA GLN A 99 39.50 -3.29 -4.65
C GLN A 99 40.75 -4.07 -4.19
N GLU A 100 40.73 -4.62 -2.98
CA GLU A 100 41.81 -5.45 -2.47
C GLU A 100 41.97 -6.76 -3.26
N LEU A 101 40.87 -7.43 -3.63
CA LEU A 101 40.92 -8.60 -4.51
C LEU A 101 41.45 -8.26 -5.90
N VAL A 102 41.03 -7.12 -6.47
CA VAL A 102 41.56 -6.62 -7.75
C VAL A 102 43.06 -6.34 -7.66
N ARG A 103 43.54 -5.77 -6.55
CA ARG A 103 44.97 -5.53 -6.29
C ARG A 103 45.76 -6.85 -6.18
N GLN A 104 45.23 -7.85 -5.48
CA GLN A 104 45.83 -9.18 -5.39
C GLN A 104 45.87 -9.85 -6.77
N PHE A 105 44.79 -9.77 -7.55
CA PHE A 105 44.74 -10.25 -8.92
C PHE A 105 45.76 -9.53 -9.81
N GLY A 106 45.94 -8.22 -9.67
CA GLY A 106 46.96 -7.45 -10.39
C GLY A 106 48.39 -7.96 -10.13
N THR A 107 48.65 -8.57 -8.97
CA THR A 107 49.94 -9.24 -8.70
C THR A 107 50.08 -10.55 -9.46
N ILE A 108 49.01 -11.33 -9.56
CA ILE A 108 48.99 -12.54 -10.41
C ILE A 108 49.22 -12.14 -11.86
N LEU A 109 48.48 -11.15 -12.36
CA LEU A 109 48.58 -10.66 -13.73
C LEU A 109 50.00 -10.21 -14.07
N ARG A 110 50.64 -9.44 -13.18
CA ARG A 110 52.04 -9.02 -13.34
C ARG A 110 53.01 -10.20 -13.46
N GLN A 111 52.81 -11.28 -12.69
CA GLN A 111 53.67 -12.46 -12.78
C GLN A 111 53.50 -13.21 -14.11
N ILE A 112 52.29 -13.19 -14.67
CA ILE A 112 52.02 -13.77 -16.00
C ILE A 112 52.61 -12.88 -17.10
N THR A 113 52.41 -11.56 -17.05
CA THR A 113 52.90 -10.63 -18.08
C THR A 113 54.42 -10.45 -18.08
N GLN A 114 55.09 -10.71 -16.96
CA GLN A 114 56.56 -10.73 -16.88
C GLN A 114 57.20 -12.04 -17.38
N HIS A 115 56.39 -13.05 -17.73
CA HIS A 115 56.92 -14.29 -18.25
C HIS A 115 57.53 -14.06 -19.64
N LYS A 116 58.66 -14.73 -19.94
CA LYS A 116 59.34 -14.64 -21.25
C LYS A 116 58.51 -15.02 -22.47
N TRP A 117 57.33 -15.60 -22.26
CA TRP A 117 56.40 -16.02 -23.32
C TRP A 117 55.14 -15.16 -23.38
N ALA A 118 55.07 -14.07 -22.61
CA ALA A 118 53.88 -13.22 -22.56
C ALA A 118 53.77 -12.27 -23.77
N GLU A 119 54.87 -12.03 -24.48
CA GLU A 119 55.00 -10.99 -25.51
C GLU A 119 53.87 -11.02 -26.57
N PRO A 120 53.49 -12.17 -27.16
CA PRO A 120 52.42 -12.21 -28.18
C PRO A 120 51.02 -11.83 -27.67
N PHE A 121 50.86 -11.71 -26.36
CA PHE A 121 49.58 -11.46 -25.70
C PHE A 121 49.51 -10.06 -25.05
N MET A 122 50.58 -9.28 -25.18
CA MET A 122 50.69 -7.97 -24.51
C MET A 122 49.78 -6.92 -25.14
N GLU A 123 49.64 -6.94 -26.46
CA GLU A 123 48.85 -6.00 -27.25
C GLU A 123 47.84 -6.75 -28.13
N PRO A 124 46.81 -6.06 -28.67
CA PRO A 124 45.90 -6.65 -29.65
C PRO A 124 46.67 -7.27 -30.82
N VAL A 125 46.17 -8.38 -31.36
CA VAL A 125 46.78 -9.05 -32.52
C VAL A 125 46.80 -8.10 -33.71
N ASP A 126 47.99 -7.81 -34.23
CA ASP A 126 48.20 -7.01 -35.44
C ASP A 126 47.90 -7.86 -36.69
N VAL A 127 46.62 -8.00 -37.00
CA VAL A 127 46.16 -8.84 -38.12
C VAL A 127 46.65 -8.33 -39.48
N GLU A 128 46.84 -7.02 -39.63
CA GLU A 128 47.34 -6.43 -40.87
C GLU A 128 48.84 -6.69 -41.04
N GLY A 129 49.64 -6.41 -39.99
CA GLY A 129 51.08 -6.63 -40.00
C GLY A 129 51.47 -8.11 -40.12
N LEU A 130 50.62 -9.01 -39.63
CA LEU A 130 50.82 -10.46 -39.70
C LEU A 130 50.13 -11.13 -40.91
N GLY A 131 49.35 -10.38 -41.72
CA GLY A 131 48.64 -10.91 -42.89
C GLY A 131 47.53 -11.94 -42.55
N LEU A 132 46.87 -11.77 -41.41
CA LEU A 132 45.86 -12.69 -40.89
C LEU A 132 44.45 -12.27 -41.32
N HIS A 133 44.08 -12.59 -42.56
CA HIS A 133 42.82 -12.14 -43.16
C HIS A 133 41.55 -12.77 -42.56
N ASP A 134 41.67 -13.94 -41.94
CA ASP A 134 40.58 -14.75 -41.37
C ASP A 134 40.45 -14.61 -39.84
N TYR A 135 41.32 -13.83 -39.18
CA TYR A 135 41.37 -13.76 -37.72
C TYR A 135 40.04 -13.38 -37.08
N PHE A 136 39.34 -12.36 -37.60
CA PHE A 136 38.05 -11.93 -37.07
C PHE A 136 36.87 -12.82 -37.50
N GLU A 137 37.07 -13.72 -38.47
CA GLU A 137 36.09 -14.75 -38.81
C GLU A 137 36.17 -15.92 -37.80
N VAL A 138 37.38 -16.22 -37.32
CA VAL A 138 37.63 -17.29 -36.35
C VAL A 138 37.45 -16.81 -34.90
N ILE A 139 37.88 -15.59 -34.59
CA ILE A 139 37.92 -15.03 -33.24
C ILE A 139 36.86 -13.93 -33.08
N GLU A 140 35.76 -14.28 -32.41
CA GLU A 140 34.61 -13.40 -32.18
C GLU A 140 34.91 -12.21 -31.25
N LYS A 141 35.70 -12.45 -30.19
CA LYS A 141 36.03 -11.45 -29.18
C LYS A 141 37.53 -11.44 -28.92
N PRO A 142 38.31 -10.64 -29.67
CA PRO A 142 39.73 -10.43 -29.41
C PRO A 142 39.97 -9.92 -27.99
N MET A 143 41.10 -10.30 -27.39
CA MET A 143 41.48 -9.88 -26.04
C MET A 143 43.01 -9.97 -25.88
N ASP A 144 43.56 -9.09 -25.05
CA ASP A 144 44.99 -8.94 -24.80
C ASP A 144 45.22 -8.28 -23.42
N PHE A 145 46.46 -8.31 -22.92
CA PHE A 145 46.78 -7.79 -21.60
C PHE A 145 46.67 -6.27 -21.50
N SER A 146 46.93 -5.49 -22.55
CA SER A 146 46.78 -4.03 -22.52
C SER A 146 45.30 -3.63 -22.41
N THR A 147 44.41 -4.35 -23.10
CA THR A 147 42.96 -4.19 -22.99
C THR A 147 42.45 -4.53 -21.59
N ILE A 148 42.89 -5.65 -21.00
CA ILE A 148 42.53 -6.00 -19.62
C ILE A 148 43.03 -4.93 -18.65
N LYS A 149 44.27 -4.46 -18.80
CA LYS A 149 44.86 -3.44 -17.94
C LYS A 149 44.08 -2.12 -18.01
N ARG A 150 43.77 -1.62 -19.20
CA ARG A 150 42.95 -0.40 -19.38
C ARG A 150 41.60 -0.53 -18.67
N LYS A 151 40.93 -1.67 -18.81
CA LYS A 151 39.62 -1.93 -18.18
C LYS A 151 39.70 -2.11 -16.66
N MET A 152 40.82 -2.63 -16.13
CA MET A 152 41.07 -2.66 -14.68
C MET A 152 41.30 -1.26 -14.10
N GLU A 153 41.89 -0.35 -14.87
CA GLU A 153 42.26 1.01 -14.45
C GLU A 153 41.16 2.07 -14.73
N ALA A 154 40.06 1.67 -15.37
CA ALA A 154 38.95 2.54 -15.72
C ALA A 154 38.30 3.19 -14.49
N LYS A 155 38.17 4.52 -14.52
CA LYS A 155 37.63 5.34 -13.40
C LYS A 155 36.19 5.84 -13.63
N ASP A 156 35.67 5.68 -14.84
CA ASP A 156 34.35 6.13 -15.27
C ASP A 156 33.22 5.12 -14.95
N GLY A 157 33.55 4.02 -14.27
CA GLY A 157 32.61 2.95 -13.95
C GLY A 157 32.43 1.91 -15.07
N SER A 158 33.12 2.05 -16.20
CA SER A 158 33.13 1.03 -17.27
C SER A 158 34.04 -0.16 -16.99
N GLY A 159 34.81 -0.10 -15.90
CA GLY A 159 35.74 -1.14 -15.47
C GLY A 159 35.05 -2.41 -14.98
N TYR A 160 35.87 -3.40 -14.60
CA TYR A 160 35.39 -4.66 -14.06
C TYR A 160 34.69 -4.47 -12.71
N LYS A 161 33.53 -5.11 -12.54
CA LYS A 161 32.76 -5.15 -11.30
C LYS A 161 33.25 -6.27 -10.39
N HIS A 162 33.71 -7.37 -10.97
CA HIS A 162 34.14 -8.56 -10.24
C HIS A 162 35.45 -9.14 -10.78
N VAL A 163 36.29 -9.67 -9.89
CA VAL A 163 37.57 -10.30 -10.27
C VAL A 163 37.36 -11.48 -11.24
N ARG A 164 36.22 -12.19 -11.15
CA ARG A 164 35.89 -13.26 -12.11
C ARG A 164 35.77 -12.78 -13.54
N GLU A 165 35.34 -11.55 -13.77
CA GLU A 165 35.26 -10.98 -15.12
C GLU A 165 36.66 -10.76 -15.69
N ILE A 166 37.61 -10.30 -14.86
CA ILE A 166 39.02 -10.17 -15.25
C ILE A 166 39.60 -11.55 -15.58
N CYS A 167 39.32 -12.54 -14.75
CA CYS A 167 39.75 -13.93 -14.95
C CYS A 167 39.19 -14.52 -16.25
N ALA A 168 37.93 -14.22 -16.58
CA ALA A 168 37.32 -14.64 -17.84
C ALA A 168 38.03 -14.03 -19.05
N ASP A 169 38.35 -12.73 -19.02
CA ASP A 169 39.07 -12.06 -20.11
C ASP A 169 40.54 -12.57 -20.20
N VAL A 170 41.24 -12.88 -19.09
CA VAL A 170 42.57 -13.53 -19.16
C VAL A 170 42.50 -14.92 -19.81
N ARG A 171 41.51 -15.73 -19.44
CA ARG A 171 41.28 -17.03 -20.09
C ARG A 171 40.97 -16.88 -21.58
N LEU A 172 40.25 -15.83 -21.95
CA LEU A 172 39.88 -15.54 -23.33
C LEU A 172 41.11 -15.29 -24.21
N ILE A 173 42.12 -14.56 -23.73
CA ILE A 173 43.40 -14.37 -24.43
C ILE A 173 43.96 -15.72 -24.89
N PHE A 174 44.14 -16.64 -23.93
CA PHE A 174 44.78 -17.92 -24.21
C PHE A 174 43.88 -18.86 -25.01
N LYS A 175 42.57 -18.85 -24.76
CA LYS A 175 41.59 -19.63 -25.54
C LYS A 175 41.55 -19.18 -27.00
N ASN A 176 41.57 -17.87 -27.27
CA ASN A 176 41.62 -17.36 -28.63
C ASN A 176 42.90 -17.78 -29.34
N ALA A 177 44.05 -17.66 -28.65
CA ALA A 177 45.33 -18.08 -29.19
C ALA A 177 45.35 -19.58 -29.54
N MET A 178 44.85 -20.44 -28.65
CA MET A 178 44.77 -21.89 -28.90
C MET A 178 43.70 -22.28 -29.93
N LYS A 179 42.65 -21.46 -30.10
CA LYS A 179 41.60 -21.67 -31.11
C LYS A 179 42.11 -21.33 -32.51
N TYR A 180 42.84 -20.23 -32.65
CA TYR A 180 43.33 -19.75 -33.93
C TYR A 180 44.58 -20.51 -34.42
N ASN A 181 45.48 -20.85 -33.50
CA ASN A 181 46.75 -21.48 -33.83
C ASN A 181 46.70 -23.01 -33.61
N GLU A 182 47.26 -23.77 -34.56
CA GLU A 182 47.40 -25.23 -34.43
C GLU A 182 48.22 -25.62 -33.19
N GLU A 183 48.00 -26.83 -32.65
CA GLU A 183 48.60 -27.28 -31.39
C GLU A 183 50.14 -27.27 -31.36
N ARG A 184 50.77 -27.43 -32.52
CA ARG A 184 52.24 -27.44 -32.66
C ARG A 184 52.84 -26.05 -32.84
N HIS A 185 52.02 -25.03 -33.08
CA HIS A 185 52.48 -23.66 -33.25
C HIS A 185 52.98 -23.08 -31.92
N ASP A 186 54.08 -22.31 -31.95
CA ASP A 186 54.70 -21.78 -30.74
C ASP A 186 53.71 -20.96 -29.89
N VAL A 187 52.90 -20.12 -30.52
CA VAL A 187 51.89 -19.30 -29.82
C VAL A 187 50.85 -20.17 -29.10
N HIS A 188 50.48 -21.33 -29.66
CA HIS A 188 49.57 -22.26 -29.00
C HIS A 188 50.23 -22.84 -27.74
N VAL A 189 51.48 -23.31 -27.85
CA VAL A 189 52.24 -23.88 -26.73
C VAL A 189 52.48 -22.85 -25.63
N MET A 190 52.81 -21.61 -26.01
CA MET A 190 52.97 -20.46 -25.10
C MET A 190 51.66 -20.16 -24.37
N ALA A 191 50.54 -20.09 -25.08
CA ALA A 191 49.21 -19.84 -24.50
C ALA A 191 48.80 -20.93 -23.50
N LYS A 192 48.95 -22.20 -23.88
CA LYS A 192 48.65 -23.35 -23.01
C LYS A 192 49.48 -23.32 -21.73
N THR A 193 50.76 -22.98 -21.85
CA THR A 193 51.68 -22.92 -20.70
C THR A 193 51.35 -21.77 -19.76
N LEU A 194 51.10 -20.57 -20.29
CA LEU A 194 50.74 -19.41 -19.49
C LEU A 194 49.36 -19.57 -18.84
N LEU A 195 48.40 -20.18 -19.53
CA LEU A 195 47.11 -20.52 -18.95
C LEU A 195 47.27 -21.45 -17.74
N GLY A 196 48.09 -22.50 -17.85
CA GLY A 196 48.37 -23.39 -16.72
C GLY A 196 48.95 -22.66 -15.50
N LYS A 197 49.94 -21.78 -15.72
CA LYS A 197 50.53 -20.93 -14.67
C LYS A 197 49.53 -19.96 -14.07
N PHE A 198 48.65 -19.41 -14.90
CA PHE A 198 47.58 -18.52 -14.46
C PHE A 198 46.58 -19.25 -13.57
N GLU A 199 46.10 -20.44 -13.98
CA GLU A 199 45.14 -21.22 -13.21
C GLU A 199 45.70 -21.64 -11.84
N GLU A 200 46.98 -22.05 -11.78
CA GLU A 200 47.65 -22.38 -10.51
C GLU A 200 47.61 -21.20 -9.52
N LYS A 201 47.91 -19.98 -10.00
CA LYS A 201 47.87 -18.76 -9.18
C LYS A 201 46.45 -18.33 -8.85
N TRP A 202 45.54 -18.49 -9.80
CA TRP A 202 44.13 -18.19 -9.61
C TRP A 202 43.52 -19.04 -8.50
N LEU A 203 43.86 -20.34 -8.44
CA LEU A 203 43.41 -21.23 -7.36
C LEU A 203 43.83 -20.77 -5.96
N GLN A 204 44.94 -20.02 -5.83
CA GLN A 204 45.37 -19.45 -4.55
C GLN A 204 44.52 -18.24 -4.13
N LEU A 205 43.94 -17.52 -5.09
CA LEU A 205 43.08 -16.35 -4.83
C LEU A 205 41.59 -16.73 -4.75
N LEU A 206 41.19 -17.82 -5.42
CA LEU A 206 39.81 -18.26 -5.56
C LEU A 206 39.05 -18.37 -4.23
N PRO A 207 39.61 -18.94 -3.13
CA PRO A 207 38.89 -19.00 -1.86
C PRO A 207 38.48 -17.63 -1.30
N LYS A 208 39.32 -16.60 -1.48
CA LYS A 208 38.99 -15.24 -1.04
C LYS A 208 37.91 -14.59 -1.90
N VAL A 209 37.88 -14.93 -3.19
CA VAL A 209 36.85 -14.47 -4.11
C VAL A 209 35.51 -15.14 -3.77
N ASP A 210 35.51 -16.45 -3.50
CA ASP A 210 34.32 -17.19 -3.08
C ASP A 210 33.76 -16.66 -1.75
N GLU A 211 34.63 -16.36 -0.78
CA GLU A 211 34.25 -15.78 0.50
C GLU A 211 33.61 -14.39 0.34
N GLU A 212 34.20 -13.53 -0.49
CA GLU A 212 33.65 -12.20 -0.77
C GLU A 212 32.29 -12.29 -1.50
N GLU A 213 32.15 -13.20 -2.47
CA GLU A 213 30.88 -13.42 -3.17
C GLU A 213 29.79 -13.94 -2.23
N LYS A 214 30.14 -14.88 -1.34
CA LYS A 214 29.24 -15.37 -0.31
C LYS A 214 28.80 -14.23 0.61
N ARG A 215 29.74 -13.44 1.12
CA ARG A 215 29.42 -12.35 2.04
C ARG A 215 28.58 -11.26 1.36
N ARG A 216 28.82 -10.94 0.09
CA ARG A 216 27.95 -10.02 -0.67
C ARG A 216 26.52 -10.53 -0.78
N LYS A 217 26.33 -11.82 -1.05
CA LYS A 217 24.98 -12.42 -1.10
C LYS A 217 24.28 -12.36 0.26
N GLU A 218 25.01 -12.59 1.35
CA GLU A 218 24.49 -12.47 2.71
C GLU A 218 24.12 -11.01 3.04
N GLU A 219 25.00 -10.05 2.73
CA GLU A 219 24.74 -8.61 2.89
C GLU A 219 23.52 -8.15 2.06
N GLU A 220 23.39 -8.62 0.82
CA GLU A 220 22.23 -8.34 -0.05
C GLU A 220 20.93 -8.95 0.50
N ALA A 221 20.98 -10.17 1.04
CA ALA A 221 19.83 -10.83 1.66
C ALA A 221 19.40 -10.11 2.95
N GLU A 222 20.34 -9.66 3.77
CA GLU A 222 20.07 -8.86 4.97
C GLU A 222 19.38 -7.54 4.60
N VAL A 223 19.86 -6.84 3.56
CA VAL A 223 19.23 -5.60 3.06
C VAL A 223 17.80 -5.85 2.61
N GLN A 224 17.57 -6.95 1.88
CA GLN A 224 16.22 -7.30 1.40
C GLN A 224 15.28 -7.61 2.57
N GLN A 225 15.77 -8.32 3.59
CA GLN A 225 15.01 -8.62 4.81
C GLN A 225 14.69 -7.35 5.60
N ASP A 226 15.67 -6.46 5.79
CA ASP A 226 15.49 -5.16 6.44
C ASP A 226 14.44 -4.30 5.72
N MET A 227 14.46 -4.30 4.38
CA MET A 227 13.48 -3.59 3.57
C MET A 227 12.07 -4.16 3.76
N GLN A 228 11.93 -5.48 3.79
CA GLN A 228 10.65 -6.13 4.04
C GLN A 228 10.12 -5.81 5.45
N LEU A 229 10.97 -5.91 6.48
CA LEU A 229 10.61 -5.54 7.85
C LEU A 229 10.20 -4.07 7.97
N ALA A 230 10.86 -3.17 7.26
CA ALA A 230 10.49 -1.75 7.23
C ALA A 230 9.12 -1.53 6.56
N GLN A 231 8.83 -2.24 5.46
CA GLN A 231 7.52 -2.19 4.80
C GLN A 231 6.43 -2.75 5.70
N GLU A 232 6.65 -3.89 6.36
CA GLU A 232 5.70 -4.48 7.31
C GLU A 232 5.44 -3.55 8.49
N ALA A 233 6.48 -2.94 9.07
CA ALA A 233 6.33 -1.97 10.15
C ALA A 233 5.56 -0.71 9.71
N ALA A 234 5.76 -0.23 8.48
CA ALA A 234 5.03 0.91 7.94
C ALA A 234 3.53 0.62 7.76
N HIS A 235 3.18 -0.55 7.19
CA HIS A 235 1.78 -0.96 7.05
C HIS A 235 1.13 -1.26 8.40
N ALA A 236 1.84 -1.86 9.35
CA ALA A 236 1.34 -2.08 10.70
C ALA A 236 1.07 -0.75 11.43
N LYS A 237 1.94 0.26 11.24
CA LYS A 237 1.70 1.62 11.73
C LYS A 237 0.45 2.23 11.08
N MET A 238 0.33 2.13 9.76
CA MET A 238 -0.85 2.63 9.03
C MET A 238 -2.15 1.97 9.52
N ALA A 239 -2.16 0.65 9.71
CA ALA A 239 -3.31 -0.07 10.25
C ALA A 239 -3.70 0.42 11.66
N LYS A 240 -2.71 0.68 12.52
CA LYS A 240 -2.95 1.24 13.85
C LYS A 240 -3.51 2.66 13.79
N ASP A 241 -2.93 3.51 12.94
CA ASP A 241 -3.38 4.89 12.77
C ASP A 241 -4.82 4.92 12.20
N LEU A 242 -5.15 4.05 11.24
CA LEU A 242 -6.52 3.89 10.73
C LEU A 242 -7.52 3.47 11.80
N SER A 243 -7.14 2.56 12.70
CA SER A 243 -8.00 2.17 13.83
C SER A 243 -8.31 3.36 14.73
N ILE A 244 -7.31 4.21 15.01
CA ILE A 244 -7.49 5.41 15.84
C ILE A 244 -8.40 6.43 15.14
N GLU A 245 -8.14 6.71 13.86
CA GLU A 245 -8.96 7.64 13.08
C GLU A 245 -10.41 7.16 12.93
N LEU A 246 -10.64 5.84 12.84
CA LEU A 246 -11.98 5.27 12.81
C LEU A 246 -12.72 5.47 14.15
N ASP A 247 -12.04 5.27 15.28
CA ASP A 247 -12.61 5.54 16.61
C ASP A 247 -12.96 7.03 16.77
N GLU A 248 -12.13 7.94 16.23
CA GLU A 248 -12.41 9.39 16.22
C GLU A 248 -13.64 9.74 15.37
N VAL A 249 -13.79 9.14 14.20
CA VAL A 249 -14.98 9.33 13.35
C VAL A 249 -16.24 8.80 14.05
N ASP A 250 -16.16 7.67 14.73
CA ASP A 250 -17.29 7.11 15.51
C ASP A 250 -17.73 8.07 16.63
N MET A 251 -16.76 8.68 17.34
CA MET A 251 -17.05 9.72 18.33
C MET A 251 -17.70 10.97 17.72
N GLN A 252 -17.23 11.43 16.56
CA GLN A 252 -17.82 12.59 15.86
C GLN A 252 -19.26 12.31 15.38
N LEU A 253 -19.52 11.08 14.91
CA LEU A 253 -20.85 10.65 14.52
C LEU A 253 -21.83 10.66 15.70
N GLU A 254 -21.40 10.19 16.87
CA GLU A 254 -22.26 10.19 18.05
C GLU A 254 -22.51 11.62 18.58
N GLU A 255 -21.52 12.52 18.52
CA GLU A 255 -21.72 13.95 18.83
C GLU A 255 -22.76 14.59 17.91
N LEU A 256 -22.65 14.35 16.60
CA LEU A 256 -23.61 14.88 15.63
C LEU A 256 -25.00 14.30 15.82
N ARG A 257 -25.08 13.00 16.15
CA ARG A 257 -26.34 12.35 16.47
C ARG A 257 -27.00 13.00 17.68
N GLU A 258 -26.27 13.21 18.77
CA GLU A 258 -26.77 13.90 19.96
C GLU A 258 -27.20 15.35 19.66
N MET A 259 -26.43 16.08 18.85
CA MET A 259 -26.79 17.43 18.43
C MET A 259 -28.13 17.49 17.67
N VAL A 260 -28.37 16.53 16.77
CA VAL A 260 -29.67 16.41 16.07
C VAL A 260 -30.77 16.10 17.07
N LEU A 261 -30.55 15.15 17.98
CA LEU A 261 -31.54 14.76 18.98
C LEU A 261 -31.96 15.92 19.89
N GLN A 262 -31.02 16.78 20.28
CA GLN A 262 -31.32 18.00 21.06
C GLN A 262 -32.15 19.03 20.28
N LYS A 263 -31.99 19.10 18.95
CA LYS A 263 -32.70 20.04 18.08
C LYS A 263 -34.08 19.52 17.64
N CYS A 264 -34.34 18.22 17.78
CA CYS A 264 -35.63 17.62 17.45
C CYS A 264 -36.75 18.15 18.35
N ARG A 265 -37.83 18.64 17.73
CA ARG A 265 -39.06 19.01 18.44
C ARG A 265 -39.69 17.75 19.07
N LYS A 266 -40.25 17.87 20.28
CA LYS A 266 -41.09 16.81 20.87
C LYS A 266 -42.26 16.45 19.97
N MET A 267 -42.47 15.16 19.75
CA MET A 267 -43.57 14.68 18.92
C MET A 267 -44.90 14.95 19.60
N SER A 268 -45.84 15.58 18.89
CA SER A 268 -47.16 15.88 19.44
C SER A 268 -47.98 14.60 19.65
N THR A 269 -48.98 14.65 20.53
CA THR A 269 -49.90 13.52 20.75
C THR A 269 -50.62 13.11 19.45
N GLU A 270 -50.94 14.08 18.60
CA GLU A 270 -51.54 13.85 17.29
C GLU A 270 -50.57 13.15 16.32
N ASP A 271 -49.30 13.56 16.30
CA ASP A 271 -48.26 12.88 15.50
C ASP A 271 -48.01 11.45 15.98
N LYS A 272 -48.03 11.21 17.30
CA LYS A 272 -47.96 9.86 17.89
C LYS A 272 -49.12 8.99 17.45
N LYS A 273 -50.34 9.53 17.45
CA LYS A 273 -51.53 8.81 16.98
C LYS A 273 -51.43 8.46 15.49
N LYS A 274 -50.97 9.39 14.66
CA LYS A 274 -50.74 9.15 13.22
C LYS A 274 -49.68 8.09 12.97
N LEU A 275 -48.60 8.10 13.75
CA LEU A 275 -47.56 7.08 13.66
C LEU A 275 -48.08 5.70 14.05
N GLY A 276 -48.82 5.58 15.15
CA GLY A 276 -49.48 4.33 15.55
C GLY A 276 -50.39 3.78 14.45
N ASN A 277 -51.21 4.63 13.85
CA ASN A 277 -52.04 4.26 12.70
C ASN A 277 -51.24 3.89 11.45
N GLY A 278 -50.03 4.42 11.29
CA GLY A 278 -49.14 4.08 10.18
C GLY A 278 -48.51 2.69 10.36
N LEU A 279 -48.14 2.33 11.58
CA LEU A 279 -47.58 1.01 11.92
C LEU A 279 -48.56 -0.13 11.60
N THR A 280 -49.86 0.06 11.83
CA THR A 280 -50.89 -0.94 11.52
C THR A 280 -51.09 -1.18 10.02
N ARG A 281 -50.56 -0.29 9.17
CA ARG A 281 -50.65 -0.38 7.70
C ARG A 281 -49.39 -0.99 7.06
N LEU A 282 -48.37 -1.31 7.85
CA LEU A 282 -47.13 -1.93 7.36
C LEU A 282 -47.33 -3.41 7.03
N SER A 283 -46.47 -3.92 6.15
CA SER A 283 -46.35 -5.36 5.92
C SER A 283 -45.77 -6.04 7.17
N PRO A 284 -45.97 -7.36 7.38
CA PRO A 284 -45.38 -8.07 8.51
C PRO A 284 -43.84 -7.94 8.58
N GLU A 285 -43.17 -7.91 7.43
CA GLU A 285 -41.71 -7.77 7.36
C GLU A 285 -41.24 -6.35 7.74
N ASP A 286 -41.95 -5.32 7.27
CA ASP A 286 -41.62 -3.93 7.58
C ASP A 286 -42.02 -3.55 9.01
N LEU A 287 -43.09 -4.15 9.55
CA LEU A 287 -43.46 -4.02 10.94
C LEU A 287 -42.36 -4.59 11.85
N ASN A 288 -41.82 -5.78 11.53
CA ASN A 288 -40.70 -6.34 12.27
C ASN A 288 -39.46 -5.42 12.23
N LYS A 289 -39.15 -4.82 11.06
CA LYS A 289 -38.08 -3.81 10.95
C LYS A 289 -38.36 -2.59 11.83
N ALA A 290 -39.59 -2.10 11.89
CA ALA A 290 -39.98 -1.01 12.78
C ALA A 290 -39.82 -1.38 14.26
N LEU A 291 -40.22 -2.59 14.66
CA LEU A 291 -40.06 -3.08 16.04
C LEU A 291 -38.58 -3.26 16.42
N LEU A 292 -37.72 -3.62 15.47
CA LEU A 292 -36.26 -3.65 15.68
C LEU A 292 -35.67 -2.26 15.96
N ILE A 293 -36.26 -1.17 15.44
CA ILE A 293 -35.85 0.21 15.77
C ILE A 293 -36.13 0.51 17.26
N VAL A 294 -37.24 -0.01 17.79
CA VAL A 294 -37.58 0.12 19.22
C VAL A 294 -36.59 -0.68 20.06
N ALA A 295 -36.34 -1.95 19.71
CA ALA A 295 -35.40 -2.82 20.41
C ALA A 295 -33.96 -2.28 20.43
N GLN A 296 -33.56 -1.47 19.44
CA GLN A 296 -32.25 -0.80 19.44
C GLN A 296 -32.11 0.25 20.54
N SER A 297 -33.21 0.85 20.98
CA SER A 297 -33.22 1.91 22.00
C SER A 297 -33.63 1.38 23.38
N ASP A 298 -34.37 0.26 23.41
CA ASP A 298 -34.75 -0.46 24.62
C ASP A 298 -34.33 -1.94 24.50
N PRO A 299 -33.21 -2.34 25.13
CA PRO A 299 -32.73 -3.72 25.10
C PRO A 299 -33.68 -4.75 25.74
N THR A 300 -34.65 -4.30 26.54
CA THR A 300 -35.62 -5.19 27.22
C THR A 300 -36.83 -5.51 26.35
N PHE A 301 -37.02 -4.76 25.27
CA PHE A 301 -38.11 -4.95 24.32
C PHE A 301 -37.88 -6.20 23.45
N GLN A 302 -38.90 -7.05 23.33
CA GLN A 302 -38.84 -8.31 22.57
C GLN A 302 -39.60 -8.18 21.24
N PRO A 303 -38.94 -7.81 20.14
CA PRO A 303 -39.60 -7.49 18.87
C PRO A 303 -40.17 -8.72 18.15
N THR A 304 -39.74 -9.93 18.50
CA THR A 304 -40.16 -11.20 17.87
C THR A 304 -41.22 -11.95 18.65
N ALA A 305 -41.75 -11.39 19.75
CA ALA A 305 -42.81 -12.04 20.51
C ALA A 305 -44.12 -12.06 19.71
N THR A 306 -44.97 -13.05 20.00
CA THR A 306 -46.26 -13.25 19.32
C THR A 306 -47.23 -12.09 19.52
N GLU A 307 -47.10 -11.40 20.65
CA GLU A 307 -47.85 -10.21 21.01
C GLU A 307 -46.87 -9.22 21.65
N VAL A 308 -46.85 -7.98 21.17
CA VAL A 308 -45.90 -6.94 21.59
C VAL A 308 -46.68 -5.66 21.87
N GLU A 309 -46.57 -5.17 23.10
CA GLU A 309 -47.17 -3.89 23.50
C GLU A 309 -46.15 -2.76 23.33
N LEU A 310 -46.49 -1.74 22.53
CA LEU A 310 -45.64 -0.59 22.27
C LEU A 310 -46.31 0.69 22.81
N ASP A 311 -45.83 1.18 23.95
CA ASP A 311 -46.27 2.48 24.48
C ASP A 311 -45.54 3.64 23.81
N MET A 312 -46.25 4.37 22.94
CA MET A 312 -45.77 5.57 22.23
C MET A 312 -45.41 6.75 23.14
N ASN A 313 -45.87 6.76 24.40
CA ASN A 313 -45.57 7.81 25.37
C ASN A 313 -44.32 7.53 26.20
N ALA A 314 -43.97 6.26 26.40
CA ALA A 314 -42.74 5.85 27.09
C ALA A 314 -41.49 5.87 26.19
N GLN A 315 -41.64 5.86 24.86
CA GLN A 315 -40.50 5.86 23.94
C GLN A 315 -39.73 7.19 23.92
N SER A 316 -38.41 7.11 23.71
CA SER A 316 -37.57 8.30 23.51
C SER A 316 -37.96 9.07 22.24
N GLU A 317 -37.77 10.40 22.23
CA GLU A 317 -38.05 11.24 21.05
C GLU A 317 -37.25 10.77 19.82
N SER A 318 -36.01 10.31 20.02
CA SER A 318 -35.16 9.71 18.97
C SER A 318 -35.84 8.52 18.29
N THR A 319 -36.32 7.57 19.10
CA THR A 319 -36.99 6.35 18.64
C THR A 319 -38.28 6.68 17.90
N LEU A 320 -39.06 7.62 18.44
CA LEU A 320 -40.32 8.08 17.86
C LEU A 320 -40.12 8.72 16.47
N TRP A 321 -39.12 9.59 16.32
CA TRP A 321 -38.81 10.20 15.02
C TRP A 321 -38.25 9.19 14.02
N LYS A 322 -37.36 8.28 14.45
CA LYS A 322 -36.86 7.18 13.60
C LYS A 322 -38.00 6.31 13.07
N LEU A 323 -38.93 5.92 13.94
CA LEU A 323 -40.13 5.18 13.57
C LEU A 323 -40.99 5.96 12.57
N LYS A 324 -41.21 7.25 12.83
CA LYS A 324 -42.01 8.11 11.94
C LYS A 324 -41.45 8.17 10.53
N PHE A 325 -40.16 8.44 10.38
CA PHE A 325 -39.51 8.49 9.06
C PHE A 325 -39.53 7.13 8.37
N PHE A 326 -39.25 6.05 9.10
CA PHE A 326 -39.31 4.69 8.56
C PHE A 326 -40.72 4.34 8.03
N VAL A 327 -41.75 4.55 8.86
CA VAL A 327 -43.15 4.29 8.47
C VAL A 327 -43.56 5.15 7.27
N GLN A 328 -43.15 6.42 7.26
CA GLN A 328 -43.46 7.34 6.15
C GLN A 328 -42.80 6.89 4.85
N ASP A 329 -41.52 6.51 4.86
CA ASP A 329 -40.79 6.05 3.69
C ASP A 329 -41.38 4.75 3.12
N VAL A 330 -41.73 3.79 3.98
CA VAL A 330 -42.33 2.52 3.56
C VAL A 330 -43.73 2.76 2.95
N LEU A 331 -44.57 3.57 3.59
CA LEU A 331 -45.91 3.87 3.07
C LEU A 331 -45.86 4.70 1.78
N HIS A 332 -44.90 5.62 1.64
CA HIS A 332 -44.68 6.37 0.41
C HIS A 332 -44.18 5.47 -0.73
N ALA A 333 -43.34 4.47 -0.44
CA ALA A 333 -42.88 3.49 -1.41
C ALA A 333 -44.01 2.56 -1.88
N GLN A 334 -44.94 2.20 -1.00
CA GLN A 334 -46.14 1.41 -1.34
C GLN A 334 -47.17 2.18 -2.19
N GLY A 335 -47.21 3.52 -2.07
CA GLY A 335 -48.10 4.39 -2.85
C GLY A 335 -47.65 4.67 -4.29
N LYS A 336 -46.40 4.34 -4.67
CA LYS A 336 -45.89 4.48 -6.04
C LYS A 336 -46.08 3.18 -6.82
N SER A 337 -47.23 3.03 -7.48
CA SER A 337 -47.46 1.96 -8.46
C SER A 337 -46.69 2.25 -9.77
N PRO A 338 -46.25 1.25 -10.56
CA PRO A 338 -45.38 1.41 -11.74
C PRO A 338 -46.09 1.95 -13.01
N ALA A 339 -47.30 2.50 -12.88
CA ALA A 339 -48.14 2.88 -14.00
C ALA A 339 -48.30 4.41 -14.15
N SER A 340 -47.20 5.12 -14.38
CA SER A 340 -47.22 6.40 -15.11
C SER A 340 -45.80 6.77 -15.54
N ILE A 341 -45.25 6.05 -16.52
CA ILE A 341 -44.11 6.54 -17.29
C ILE A 341 -44.71 7.27 -18.50
N VAL A 342 -44.81 8.59 -18.40
CA VAL A 342 -44.81 9.46 -19.57
C VAL A 342 -43.39 10.04 -19.66
N PRO A 343 -42.66 9.83 -20.76
CA PRO A 343 -41.29 10.28 -20.87
C PRO A 343 -41.27 11.77 -21.22
N ASN A 344 -40.74 12.64 -20.35
CA ASN A 344 -39.78 13.65 -20.80
C ASN A 344 -39.08 14.45 -19.70
N THR A 345 -37.81 14.74 -20.04
CA THR A 345 -36.85 15.69 -19.46
C THR A 345 -36.08 15.21 -18.22
N ILE A 346 -34.88 14.73 -18.51
CA ILE A 346 -33.80 14.37 -17.59
C ILE A 346 -33.49 15.55 -16.68
N ASN A 347 -33.64 15.36 -15.37
CA ASN A 347 -33.14 16.27 -14.35
C ASN A 347 -32.09 15.53 -13.50
N ASN A 348 -30.86 16.04 -13.47
CA ASN A 348 -29.66 15.38 -12.94
C ASN A 348 -29.71 15.07 -11.42
N ASN A 349 -30.72 15.56 -10.70
CA ASN A 349 -30.88 15.33 -9.25
C ASN A 349 -31.38 13.93 -8.89
N ASN A 350 -31.94 13.17 -9.83
CA ASN A 350 -32.49 11.83 -9.55
C ASN A 350 -31.44 10.71 -9.54
N ILE A 351 -30.29 10.89 -10.20
CA ILE A 351 -29.23 9.86 -10.25
C ILE A 351 -28.44 9.81 -8.93
N LEU A 352 -28.16 10.98 -8.33
CA LEU A 352 -27.47 11.07 -7.04
C LEU A 352 -28.30 10.45 -5.90
N ASN A 353 -29.62 10.66 -5.94
CA ASN A 353 -30.55 10.15 -4.93
C ASN A 353 -30.71 8.62 -5.00
N ASN A 354 -30.61 8.02 -6.19
CA ASN A 354 -30.74 6.58 -6.38
C ASN A 354 -29.48 5.82 -5.93
N ASN A 355 -28.30 6.40 -6.15
CA ASN A 355 -27.03 5.86 -5.63
C ASN A 355 -26.95 5.97 -4.10
N ASN A 356 -27.41 7.08 -3.53
CA ASN A 356 -27.51 7.24 -2.07
C ASN A 356 -28.52 6.27 -1.45
N ASN A 357 -29.65 6.00 -2.11
CA ASN A 357 -30.63 5.02 -1.62
C ASN A 357 -30.12 3.57 -1.72
N LYS A 358 -29.32 3.26 -2.74
CA LYS A 358 -28.64 1.95 -2.87
C LYS A 358 -27.58 1.78 -1.78
N ARG A 359 -26.69 2.77 -1.59
CA ARG A 359 -25.67 2.79 -0.53
C ARG A 359 -26.31 2.76 0.86
N ARG A 360 -27.42 3.47 1.09
CA ARG A 360 -28.20 3.44 2.35
C ARG A 360 -28.86 2.09 2.61
N ARG A 361 -29.41 1.41 1.59
CA ARG A 361 -29.92 0.03 1.72
C ARG A 361 -28.80 -0.94 2.10
N GLU A 362 -27.67 -0.86 1.42
CA GLU A 362 -26.49 -1.69 1.69
C GLU A 362 -25.93 -1.46 3.11
N ILE A 363 -25.92 -0.21 3.58
CA ILE A 363 -25.53 0.15 4.97
C ILE A 363 -26.55 -0.37 5.99
N CYS A 364 -27.85 -0.21 5.74
CA CYS A 364 -28.90 -0.75 6.63
C CYS A 364 -28.83 -2.29 6.71
N ASP A 365 -28.58 -2.97 5.59
CA ASP A 365 -28.40 -4.42 5.54
C ASP A 365 -27.11 -4.86 6.25
N ALA A 366 -26.04 -4.08 6.17
CA ALA A 366 -24.78 -4.32 6.89
C ALA A 366 -24.93 -4.10 8.41
N LEU A 367 -25.67 -3.07 8.83
CA LEU A 367 -25.99 -2.80 10.24
C LEU A 367 -26.88 -3.90 10.83
N ALA A 368 -27.89 -4.38 10.08
CA ALA A 368 -28.71 -5.52 10.50
C ALA A 368 -27.87 -6.79 10.69
N LYS A 369 -26.87 -7.04 9.82
CA LYS A 369 -25.93 -8.17 9.94
C LYS A 369 -24.96 -8.03 11.12
N SER A 370 -24.51 -6.82 11.45
CA SER A 370 -23.58 -6.58 12.56
C SER A 370 -24.27 -6.69 13.92
N SER A 371 -25.51 -6.20 14.05
CA SER A 371 -26.36 -6.36 15.23
C SER A 371 -26.68 -7.84 15.51
N GLN A 372 -26.94 -8.63 14.46
CA GLN A 372 -27.13 -10.09 14.60
C GLN A 372 -25.86 -10.80 15.10
N LYS A 373 -24.65 -10.36 14.71
CA LYS A 373 -23.39 -10.94 15.21
C LYS A 373 -23.09 -10.57 16.67
N ARG A 374 -23.45 -9.37 17.13
CA ARG A 374 -23.28 -8.98 18.55
C ARG A 374 -24.22 -9.75 19.48
N SER A 375 -25.41 -10.13 19.02
CA SER A 375 -26.36 -10.96 19.79
C SER A 375 -25.98 -12.45 19.92
N LYS A 376 -24.93 -12.93 19.22
CA LYS A 376 -24.52 -14.34 19.17
C LYS A 376 -23.19 -14.66 19.84
N LYS A 377 -22.57 -13.73 20.59
CA LYS A 377 -21.46 -14.09 21.48
C LYS A 377 -22.02 -14.67 22.78
N PRO A 378 -21.79 -15.95 23.10
CA PRO A 378 -22.01 -16.42 24.47
C PRO A 378 -20.99 -15.74 25.40
N SER A 379 -21.42 -15.47 26.63
CA SER A 379 -20.60 -14.93 27.72
C SER A 379 -19.35 -15.73 28.01
#